data_AF-A0A8B6Y3C5-F1
#
_entry.id   AF-A0A8B6Y3C5-F1
#
_cell.length_a   1.000
_cell.length_b   1.000
_cell.length_c   1.000
_cell.angle_alpha   90.00
_cell.angle_beta   90.00
_cell.angle_gamma   90.00
#
_symmetry.space_group_name_H-M   'P 1'
#
loop_
_entity.id
_entity.type
_entity.pdbx_description
1 polymer ?
#
loop_
_entity_poly.entity_id
_entity_poly.type
_entity_poly.pdbx_seq_one_letter_code
_entity_poly.pdbx_strand_id
1 'polypeptide(L)'
;MATAFNCYTVGEFFTNLKDVRLRHKFQPQNIYNVDETGLTTVQKPVKVIAKKGDKQVGRITSAERGTLVTVCCAVNAIGNSIPPFFIFPRVHFKGSMINGGPPGCVGVANPSGWMNNATFLEWMKHFIQNVKCSPANPVLLLLDNHESHVSIVCLDLAKKNGITMLSFPPHCSHKLQPLDRSVYGPLKRYYKAACDD
;
A
#
# COMPACT_ATOMS: atom_id res chain seq x y z
N MET A 1 -14.77 3.38 -20.17
CA MET A 1 -13.96 3.91 -19.05
C MET A 1 -14.64 5.13 -18.37
N ALA A 2 -15.93 5.04 -18.01
CA ALA A 2 -16.63 6.09 -17.24
C ALA A 2 -17.98 5.64 -16.63
N THR A 3 -18.21 4.33 -16.42
CA THR A 3 -19.53 3.81 -16.00
C THR A 3 -19.57 3.30 -14.54
N ALA A 4 -18.43 3.13 -13.88
CA ALA A 4 -18.38 2.55 -12.54
C ALA A 4 -18.45 3.57 -11.39
N PHE A 5 -18.08 4.84 -11.62
CA PHE A 5 -18.26 5.92 -10.65
C PHE A 5 -19.64 6.55 -10.85
N ASN A 6 -20.66 5.93 -10.26
CA ASN A 6 -22.02 6.46 -10.27
C ASN A 6 -22.56 6.55 -8.82
N CYS A 7 -23.60 7.37 -8.60
CA CYS A 7 -24.15 7.62 -7.27
C CYS A 7 -24.67 6.35 -6.59
N TYR A 8 -25.13 5.38 -7.37
CA TYR A 8 -25.65 4.11 -6.88
C TYR A 8 -24.54 3.24 -6.31
N THR A 9 -23.48 2.96 -7.07
CA THR A 9 -22.37 2.10 -6.63
C THR A 9 -21.63 2.72 -5.43
N VAL A 10 -21.46 4.05 -5.42
CA VAL A 10 -20.86 4.76 -4.28
C VAL A 10 -21.81 4.74 -3.08
N GLY A 11 -23.11 4.94 -3.29
CA GLY A 11 -24.13 4.86 -2.25
C GLY A 11 -24.23 3.47 -1.61
N GLU A 12 -24.12 2.41 -2.40
CA GLU A 12 -24.09 1.03 -1.93
C GLU A 12 -22.88 0.77 -1.03
N PHE A 13 -21.69 1.23 -1.43
CA PHE A 13 -20.50 1.13 -0.58
C PHE A 13 -20.70 1.83 0.76
N PHE A 14 -21.23 3.07 0.78
CA PHE A 14 -21.47 3.77 2.03
C PHE A 14 -22.58 3.14 2.88
N THR A 15 -23.56 2.51 2.25
CA THR A 15 -24.59 1.72 2.93
C THR A 15 -23.97 0.51 3.62
N ASN A 16 -23.15 -0.27 2.89
CA ASN A 16 -22.42 -1.41 3.44
C ASN A 16 -21.46 -0.99 4.56
N LEU A 17 -20.73 0.11 4.37
CA LEU A 17 -19.84 0.66 5.38
C LEU A 17 -20.62 1.07 6.64
N LYS A 18 -21.78 1.71 6.48
CA LYS A 18 -22.65 2.09 7.59
C LYS A 18 -23.14 0.85 8.35
N ASP A 19 -23.61 -0.17 7.64
CA ASP A 19 -24.11 -1.40 8.24
C ASP A 19 -23.02 -2.15 9.02
N VAL A 20 -21.83 -2.30 8.42
CA VAL A 20 -20.68 -2.93 9.06
C VAL A 20 -20.24 -2.17 10.32
N ARG A 21 -20.21 -0.83 10.26
CA ARG A 21 -19.90 0.02 11.41
C ARG A 21 -20.96 -0.09 12.51
N LEU A 22 -22.24 -0.19 12.16
CA LEU A 22 -23.33 -0.34 13.13
C LEU A 22 -23.30 -1.70 13.83
N ARG A 23 -23.01 -2.79 13.09
CA ARG A 23 -22.97 -4.16 13.62
C ARG A 23 -21.82 -4.36 14.61
N HIS A 24 -20.61 -3.91 14.25
CA HIS A 24 -19.40 -4.24 15.00
C HIS A 24 -18.86 -3.10 15.86
N LYS A 25 -19.36 -1.86 15.68
CA LYS A 25 -18.97 -0.67 16.47
C LYS A 25 -17.45 -0.49 16.58
N PHE A 26 -16.74 -0.65 15.47
CA PHE A 26 -15.29 -0.50 15.42
C PHE A 26 -14.85 0.87 15.95
N GLN A 27 -13.88 0.85 16.85
CA GLN A 27 -13.18 2.07 17.27
C GLN A 27 -12.32 2.60 16.12
N PRO A 28 -12.07 3.92 16.02
CA PRO A 28 -11.26 4.49 14.94
C PRO A 28 -9.88 3.85 14.79
N GLN A 29 -9.24 3.46 15.89
CA GLN A 29 -7.95 2.76 15.91
C GLN A 29 -7.98 1.35 15.28
N ASN A 30 -9.17 0.77 15.11
CA ASN A 30 -9.43 -0.55 14.54
C ASN A 30 -9.98 -0.47 13.11
N ILE A 31 -10.00 0.71 12.49
CA ILE A 31 -10.39 0.89 11.09
C ILE A 31 -9.13 1.20 10.31
N TYR A 32 -8.72 0.29 9.45
CA TYR A 32 -7.51 0.40 8.63
C TYR A 32 -7.87 0.58 7.17
N ASN A 33 -7.05 1.34 6.48
CA ASN A 33 -7.02 1.41 5.03
C ASN A 33 -5.66 0.90 4.54
N VAL A 34 -5.68 0.05 3.52
CA VAL A 34 -4.48 -0.52 2.86
C VAL A 34 -4.50 -0.19 1.37
N ASP A 35 -3.31 0.01 0.83
CA ASP A 35 -3.09 0.25 -0.59
C ASP A 35 -1.62 -0.03 -0.96
N GLU A 36 -1.33 -0.13 -2.25
CA GLU A 36 0.03 -0.27 -2.79
C GLU A 36 0.52 1.01 -3.46
N THR A 37 1.82 1.27 -3.38
CA THR A 37 2.44 2.33 -4.17
C THR A 37 3.83 1.95 -4.65
N GLY A 38 4.14 2.31 -5.90
CA GLY A 38 5.48 2.16 -6.45
C GLY A 38 6.40 3.29 -5.97
N LEU A 39 7.54 2.92 -5.38
CA LEU A 39 8.67 3.81 -5.13
C LEU A 39 9.78 3.51 -6.16
N THR A 40 10.27 4.55 -6.82
CA THR A 40 11.37 4.42 -7.79
C THR A 40 12.70 4.44 -7.05
N THR A 41 13.57 3.47 -7.33
CA THR A 41 14.96 3.45 -6.81
C THR A 41 15.87 4.46 -7.53
N VAL A 42 15.37 5.10 -8.59
CA VAL A 42 16.09 6.05 -9.44
C VAL A 42 15.39 7.40 -9.44
N GLN A 43 16.13 8.42 -9.00
CA GLN A 43 15.74 9.83 -8.97
C GLN A 43 15.46 10.37 -10.38
N LYS A 44 14.34 11.08 -10.58
CA LYS A 44 14.22 11.99 -11.74
C LYS A 44 15.22 13.14 -11.54
N PRO A 45 16.15 13.39 -12.47
CA PRO A 45 17.11 14.47 -12.32
C PRO A 45 16.37 15.78 -12.08
N VAL A 46 16.83 16.55 -11.09
CA VAL A 46 16.37 17.91 -10.86
C VAL A 46 16.65 18.71 -12.13
N LYS A 47 15.75 19.63 -12.50
CA LYS A 47 16.03 20.57 -13.60
C LYS A 47 17.24 21.42 -13.19
N VAL A 48 18.42 21.10 -13.73
CA VAL A 48 19.64 21.87 -13.50
C VAL A 48 19.66 23.03 -14.49
N ILE A 49 19.80 24.26 -13.98
CA ILE A 49 20.12 25.42 -14.84
C ILE A 49 21.61 25.34 -15.11
N ALA A 50 21.99 25.04 -16.35
CA ALA A 50 23.38 25.02 -16.80
C ALA A 50 23.65 26.20 -17.75
N LYS A 51 24.91 26.64 -17.83
CA LYS A 51 25.29 27.66 -18.82
C LYS A 51 25.15 27.07 -20.22
N LYS A 52 24.70 27.90 -21.17
CA LYS A 52 24.58 27.52 -22.59
C LYS A 52 25.96 27.10 -23.11
N GLY A 53 26.19 25.78 -23.27
CA GLY A 53 27.45 25.22 -23.74
C GLY A 53 28.00 24.05 -22.92
N ASP A 54 27.51 23.83 -21.69
CA ASP A 54 27.97 22.72 -20.83
C ASP A 54 27.41 21.37 -21.29
N LYS A 55 28.31 20.45 -21.67
CA LYS A 55 27.96 19.10 -22.16
C LYS A 55 28.05 17.98 -21.10
N GLN A 56 28.54 18.29 -19.90
CA GLN A 56 28.59 17.34 -18.77
C GLN A 56 27.75 17.85 -17.60
N VAL A 57 26.45 17.57 -17.65
CA VAL A 57 25.53 17.72 -16.52
C VAL A 57 24.92 16.34 -16.27
N GLY A 58 25.71 15.43 -15.69
CA GLY A 58 25.30 14.05 -15.45
C GLY A 58 25.51 13.68 -14.00
N ARG A 59 24.42 13.36 -13.28
CA ARG A 59 24.50 12.63 -12.01
C ARG A 59 24.65 11.14 -12.33
N ILE A 60 25.61 10.47 -11.71
CA ILE A 60 25.78 9.02 -11.81
C ILE A 60 24.48 8.38 -11.32
N THR A 61 23.79 7.67 -12.21
CA THR A 61 22.58 6.92 -11.88
C THR A 61 22.91 5.43 -11.94
N SER A 62 22.52 4.69 -10.90
CA SER A 62 22.75 3.25 -10.82
C SER A 62 22.11 2.50 -12.00
N ALA A 63 22.72 1.39 -12.42
CA ALA A 63 22.28 0.55 -13.53
C ALA A 63 20.93 -0.16 -13.29
N GLU A 64 20.35 -0.06 -12.08
CA GLU A 64 18.96 -0.49 -11.76
C GLU A 64 17.91 0.46 -12.34
N ARG A 65 18.10 0.83 -13.60
CA ARG A 65 17.38 1.87 -14.31
C ARG A 65 15.90 1.51 -14.42
N GLY A 66 15.05 2.16 -13.60
CA GLY A 66 13.59 2.09 -13.74
C GLY A 66 12.88 0.99 -12.95
N THR A 67 13.59 0.29 -12.05
CA THR A 67 12.98 -0.76 -11.23
C THR A 67 12.14 -0.14 -10.10
N LEU A 68 10.82 -0.30 -10.14
CA LEU A 68 9.90 0.13 -9.10
C LEU A 68 9.84 -0.93 -7.99
N VAL A 69 10.06 -0.53 -6.75
CA VAL A 69 9.76 -1.35 -5.57
C VAL A 69 8.35 -1.01 -5.16
N THR A 70 7.48 -2.02 -5.07
CA THR A 70 6.12 -1.81 -4.57
C THR A 70 6.15 -1.82 -3.05
N VAL A 71 5.53 -0.83 -2.44
CA VAL A 71 5.36 -0.73 -0.99
C VAL A 71 3.87 -0.80 -0.68
N CYS A 72 3.49 -1.77 0.15
CA CYS A 72 2.15 -1.86 0.70
C CYS A 72 2.14 -1.23 2.09
N CYS A 73 1.27 -0.25 2.27
CA CYS A 73 1.12 0.51 3.51
C CYS A 73 -0.29 0.31 4.07
N ALA A 74 -0.42 0.23 5.39
CA ALA A 74 -1.72 0.31 6.04
C ALA A 74 -1.71 1.32 7.19
N VAL A 75 -2.75 2.16 7.20
CA VAL A 75 -2.92 3.29 8.13
C VAL A 75 -4.30 3.18 8.75
N ASN A 76 -4.40 3.44 10.05
CA ASN A 76 -5.68 3.46 10.75
C ASN A 76 -6.32 4.86 10.79
N ALA A 77 -7.60 4.93 11.17
CA ALA A 77 -8.35 6.18 11.15
C ALA A 77 -7.89 7.22 12.20
N ILE A 78 -7.00 6.86 13.14
CA ILE A 78 -6.35 7.81 14.06
C ILE A 78 -5.00 8.32 13.53
N GLY A 79 -4.52 7.82 12.39
CA GLY A 79 -3.30 8.27 11.74
C GLY A 79 -2.04 7.43 12.04
N ASN A 80 -2.16 6.32 12.76
CA ASN A 80 -1.04 5.39 12.97
C ASN A 80 -0.90 4.46 11.77
N SER A 81 0.33 4.05 11.46
CA SER A 81 0.64 3.09 10.41
C SER A 81 1.31 1.84 10.97
N ILE A 82 1.09 0.69 10.35
CA ILE A 82 1.93 -0.49 10.59
C ILE A 82 3.26 -0.37 9.81
N PRO A 83 4.31 -1.12 10.19
CA PRO A 83 5.54 -1.15 9.41
C PRO A 83 5.28 -1.53 7.94
N PRO A 84 5.95 -0.88 6.98
CA PRO A 84 5.69 -1.09 5.55
C PRO A 84 6.12 -2.48 5.10
N PHE A 85 5.47 -2.95 4.03
CA PHE A 85 5.77 -4.22 3.39
C PHE A 85 6.28 -3.99 1.97
N PHE A 86 7.50 -4.43 1.69
CA PHE A 86 8.19 -4.18 0.43
C PHE A 86 8.11 -5.40 -0.49
N ILE A 87 7.82 -5.18 -1.76
CA ILE A 87 7.82 -6.19 -2.82
C ILE A 87 8.84 -5.76 -3.86
N PHE A 88 9.92 -6.54 -3.95
CA PHE A 88 11.01 -6.28 -4.88
C PHE A 88 10.81 -7.09 -6.17
N PRO A 89 10.95 -6.47 -7.35
CA PRO A 89 10.94 -7.17 -8.65
C PRO A 89 12.22 -7.99 -8.86
N ARG A 90 12.36 -9.09 -8.11
CA ARG A 90 13.50 -10.02 -8.17
C ARG A 90 13.01 -11.45 -7.96
N VAL A 91 13.80 -12.42 -8.43
CA VAL A 91 13.52 -13.85 -8.22
C VAL A 91 13.79 -14.27 -6.78
N HIS A 92 14.80 -13.67 -6.13
CA HIS A 92 15.20 -14.01 -4.77
C HIS A 92 15.27 -12.77 -3.89
N PHE A 93 14.68 -12.88 -2.70
CA PHE A 93 14.81 -11.89 -1.65
C PHE A 93 16.12 -12.09 -0.90
N LYS A 94 16.79 -10.99 -0.54
CA LYS A 94 17.94 -11.00 0.36
C LYS A 94 17.64 -10.06 1.52
N GLY A 95 17.88 -10.48 2.76
CA GLY A 95 17.61 -9.66 3.94
C GLY A 95 18.31 -8.29 3.91
N SER A 96 19.47 -8.21 3.24
CA SER A 96 20.19 -6.95 3.04
C SER A 96 19.41 -5.89 2.25
N MET A 97 18.35 -6.27 1.53
CA MET A 97 17.54 -5.37 0.71
C MET A 97 16.64 -4.43 1.53
N ILE A 98 16.39 -4.76 2.80
CA ILE A 98 15.65 -3.92 3.74
C ILE A 98 16.57 -3.30 4.80
N ASN A 99 17.90 -3.40 4.62
CA ASN A 99 18.86 -2.76 5.51
C ASN A 99 18.67 -1.22 5.46
N GLY A 100 18.55 -0.60 6.63
CA GLY A 100 18.23 0.82 6.75
C GLY A 100 16.76 1.17 6.49
N GLY A 101 15.90 0.17 6.27
CA GLY A 101 14.46 0.36 6.20
C GLY A 101 13.83 0.68 7.55
N PRO A 102 12.55 1.11 7.57
CA PRO A 102 11.83 1.40 8.80
C PRO A 102 11.80 0.19 9.76
N PRO A 103 11.87 0.40 11.09
CA PRO A 103 11.82 -0.69 12.06
C PRO A 103 10.59 -1.58 11.87
N GLY A 104 10.81 -2.90 11.88
CA GLY A 104 9.75 -3.90 11.70
C GLY A 104 9.24 -4.06 10.27
N CYS A 105 9.83 -3.39 9.28
CA CYS A 105 9.46 -3.61 7.88
C CYS A 105 9.80 -5.04 7.43
N VAL A 106 9.00 -5.54 6.49
CA VAL A 106 9.16 -6.86 5.88
C VAL A 106 9.37 -6.69 4.39
N GLY A 107 10.22 -7.52 3.80
CA GLY A 107 10.49 -7.52 2.37
C GLY A 107 10.29 -8.91 1.77
N VAL A 108 9.70 -8.95 0.58
CA VAL A 108 9.56 -10.14 -0.25
C VAL A 108 10.01 -9.84 -1.67
N ALA A 109 10.29 -10.88 -2.46
CA ALA A 109 10.67 -10.71 -3.85
C ALA A 109 9.82 -11.61 -4.75
N ASN A 110 9.37 -11.05 -5.87
CA ASN A 110 8.79 -11.84 -6.95
C ASN A 110 9.21 -11.23 -8.31
N PRO A 111 9.18 -11.99 -9.41
CA PRO A 111 9.66 -11.49 -10.70
C PRO A 111 8.89 -10.28 -11.24
N SER A 112 7.62 -10.10 -10.86
CA SER A 112 6.78 -9.01 -11.35
C SER A 112 7.04 -7.70 -10.60
N GLY A 113 7.43 -7.76 -9.32
CA GLY A 113 7.46 -6.62 -8.40
C GLY A 113 6.08 -6.14 -7.95
N TRP A 114 5.00 -6.82 -8.35
CA TRP A 114 3.63 -6.46 -8.04
C TRP A 114 3.04 -7.38 -6.97
N MET A 115 2.03 -6.89 -6.27
CA MET A 115 1.25 -7.71 -5.33
C MET A 115 0.55 -8.84 -6.09
N ASN A 116 0.58 -10.04 -5.51
CA ASN A 116 -0.13 -11.24 -5.98
C ASN A 116 -0.75 -11.97 -4.78
N ASN A 117 -1.55 -13.00 -5.02
CA ASN A 117 -2.24 -13.74 -3.94
C ASN A 117 -1.31 -14.26 -2.84
N ALA A 118 -0.12 -14.76 -3.20
CA ALA A 118 0.83 -15.33 -2.25
C ALA A 118 1.48 -14.24 -1.38
N THR A 119 1.95 -13.17 -2.02
CA THR A 119 2.55 -12.01 -1.33
C THR A 119 1.53 -11.26 -0.49
N PHE A 120 0.27 -11.17 -0.93
CA PHE A 120 -0.81 -10.58 -0.15
C PHE A 120 -1.15 -11.43 1.09
N LEU A 121 -1.08 -12.76 0.99
CA LEU A 121 -1.23 -13.65 2.15
C LEU A 121 -0.11 -13.45 3.18
N GLU A 122 1.13 -13.26 2.72
CA GLU A 122 2.25 -12.90 3.60
C GLU A 122 2.05 -11.53 4.25
N TRP A 123 1.57 -10.55 3.47
CA TRP A 123 1.20 -9.24 3.99
C TRP A 123 0.08 -9.33 5.05
N MET A 124 -0.96 -10.14 4.83
CA MET A 124 -2.04 -10.36 5.80
C MET A 124 -1.51 -10.93 7.13
N LYS A 125 -0.54 -11.86 7.08
CA LYS A 125 0.11 -12.38 8.30
C LYS A 125 0.87 -11.27 9.03
N HIS A 126 1.63 -10.45 8.29
CA HIS A 126 2.31 -9.28 8.83
C HIS A 126 1.34 -8.28 9.47
N PHE A 127 0.21 -7.99 8.80
CA PHE A 127 -0.85 -7.14 9.32
C PHE A 127 -1.41 -7.67 10.65
N ILE A 128 -1.78 -8.96 10.71
CA ILE A 128 -2.32 -9.60 11.91
C ILE A 128 -1.32 -9.51 13.08
N GLN A 129 -0.04 -9.75 12.83
CA GLN A 129 1.00 -9.69 13.86
C GLN A 129 1.18 -8.29 14.43
N ASN A 130 1.11 -7.25 13.59
CA ASN A 130 1.31 -5.87 14.02
C ASN A 130 0.07 -5.27 14.69
N VAL A 131 -1.12 -5.54 14.14
CA VAL A 131 -2.39 -5.01 14.67
C VAL A 131 -2.89 -5.82 15.88
N LYS A 132 -2.44 -7.08 16.01
CA LYS A 132 -2.89 -8.02 17.05
C LYS A 132 -4.41 -8.17 17.08
N CYS A 133 -5.01 -8.23 15.89
CA CYS A 133 -6.45 -8.45 15.73
C CYS A 133 -6.84 -9.86 16.16
N SER A 134 -8.06 -10.00 16.67
CA SER A 134 -8.66 -11.28 17.02
C SER A 134 -10.18 -11.16 16.98
N PRO A 135 -10.95 -12.26 17.07
CA PRO A 135 -12.40 -12.16 17.21
C PRO A 135 -12.87 -11.30 18.40
N ALA A 136 -12.05 -11.20 19.46
CA ALA A 136 -12.31 -10.34 20.62
C ALA A 136 -11.90 -8.86 20.39
N ASN A 137 -10.99 -8.60 19.45
CA ASN A 137 -10.58 -7.26 19.03
C ASN A 137 -10.72 -7.14 17.50
N PRO A 138 -11.96 -7.00 17.00
CA PRO A 138 -12.24 -7.04 15.58
C PRO A 138 -11.78 -5.77 14.88
N VAL A 139 -11.38 -5.91 13.62
CA VAL A 139 -10.80 -4.86 12.79
C VAL A 139 -11.55 -4.75 11.46
N LEU A 140 -11.77 -3.51 11.00
CA LEU A 140 -12.26 -3.24 9.66
C LEU A 140 -11.08 -2.89 8.76
N LEU A 141 -10.91 -3.64 7.66
CA LEU A 141 -9.88 -3.41 6.66
C LEU A 141 -10.53 -2.93 5.35
N LEU A 142 -10.22 -1.70 4.97
CA LEU A 142 -10.65 -1.06 3.71
C LEU A 142 -9.53 -1.20 2.67
N LEU A 143 -9.86 -1.76 1.51
CA LEU A 143 -8.89 -2.05 0.46
C LEU A 143 -9.52 -1.88 -0.93
N ASP A 144 -8.70 -1.80 -1.97
CA ASP A 144 -9.23 -1.78 -3.33
C ASP A 144 -9.74 -3.17 -3.78
N ASN A 145 -10.49 -3.19 -4.87
CA ASN A 145 -11.04 -4.44 -5.44
C ASN A 145 -10.07 -5.09 -6.43
N HIS A 146 -8.77 -5.14 -6.11
CA HIS A 146 -7.79 -5.83 -6.94
C HIS A 146 -7.89 -7.35 -6.75
N GLU A 147 -7.71 -8.11 -7.84
CA GLU A 147 -7.88 -9.58 -7.84
C GLU A 147 -6.94 -10.27 -6.85
N SER A 148 -5.74 -9.71 -6.61
CA SER A 148 -4.79 -10.25 -5.63
C SER A 148 -5.30 -10.25 -4.20
N HIS A 149 -6.30 -9.43 -3.89
CA HIS A 149 -6.84 -9.24 -2.55
C HIS A 149 -7.96 -10.23 -2.22
N VAL A 150 -8.53 -10.88 -3.23
CA VAL A 150 -9.77 -11.67 -3.12
C VAL A 150 -9.49 -13.17 -3.29
N SER A 151 -8.46 -13.67 -2.61
CA SER A 151 -8.26 -15.12 -2.51
C SER A 151 -9.06 -15.71 -1.35
N ILE A 152 -9.66 -16.90 -1.55
CA ILE A 152 -10.42 -17.62 -0.50
C ILE A 152 -9.58 -17.80 0.76
N VAL A 153 -8.30 -18.16 0.60
CA VAL A 153 -7.37 -18.35 1.71
C VAL A 153 -7.18 -17.07 2.53
N CYS A 154 -7.11 -15.90 1.88
CA CYS A 154 -7.01 -14.62 2.59
C CYS A 154 -8.31 -14.26 3.31
N LEU A 155 -9.47 -14.51 2.70
CA LEU A 155 -10.78 -14.27 3.31
C LEU A 155 -11.00 -15.15 4.55
N ASP A 156 -10.62 -16.43 4.47
CA ASP A 156 -10.68 -17.35 5.61
C ASP A 156 -9.74 -16.92 6.74
N LEU A 157 -8.52 -16.50 6.39
CA LEU A 157 -7.56 -15.98 7.36
C LEU A 157 -8.08 -14.70 8.03
N ALA A 158 -8.67 -13.79 7.25
CA ALA A 158 -9.26 -12.56 7.76
C ALA A 158 -10.40 -12.86 8.74
N LYS A 159 -11.35 -13.70 8.34
CA LYS A 159 -12.48 -14.10 9.17
C LYS A 159 -12.04 -14.77 10.48
N LYS A 160 -11.07 -15.68 10.41
CA LYS A 160 -10.52 -16.38 11.59
C LYS A 160 -9.91 -15.42 12.62
N ASN A 161 -9.37 -14.28 12.17
CA ASN A 161 -8.71 -13.29 13.02
C ASN A 161 -9.59 -12.07 13.34
N GLY A 162 -10.90 -12.14 13.07
CA GLY A 162 -11.82 -11.04 13.37
C GLY A 162 -11.66 -9.82 12.45
N ILE A 163 -11.09 -10.00 11.26
CA ILE A 163 -10.95 -8.95 10.27
C ILE A 163 -12.17 -8.99 9.34
N THR A 164 -12.90 -7.87 9.29
CA THR A 164 -13.92 -7.62 8.28
C THR A 164 -13.28 -6.84 7.13
N MET A 165 -13.22 -7.45 5.95
CA MET A 165 -12.70 -6.81 4.74
C MET A 165 -13.85 -6.15 3.99
N LEU A 166 -13.65 -4.90 3.57
CA LEU A 166 -14.61 -4.17 2.74
C LEU A 166 -13.85 -3.51 1.58
N SER A 167 -14.12 -3.98 0.36
CA SER A 167 -13.49 -3.43 -0.83
C SER A 167 -14.20 -2.17 -1.32
N PHE A 168 -13.42 -1.23 -1.86
CA PHE A 168 -13.98 -0.08 -2.57
C PHE A 168 -14.63 -0.52 -3.88
N PRO A 169 -15.65 0.21 -4.37
CA PRO A 169 -16.20 -0.03 -5.68
C PRO A 169 -15.14 -0.05 -6.78
N PRO A 170 -15.27 -0.95 -7.78
CA PRO A 170 -14.38 -0.99 -8.92
C PRO A 170 -14.21 0.40 -9.56
N HIS A 171 -12.98 0.73 -9.95
CA HIS A 171 -12.62 1.99 -10.61
C HIS A 171 -12.97 3.28 -9.83
N CYS A 172 -13.24 3.19 -8.52
CA CYS A 172 -13.50 4.36 -7.67
C CYS A 172 -12.31 4.73 -6.76
N SER A 173 -11.23 3.95 -6.76
CA SER A 173 -10.05 4.15 -5.90
C SER A 173 -9.47 5.57 -6.04
N HIS A 174 -9.34 6.10 -7.26
CA HIS A 174 -8.81 7.45 -7.50
C HIS A 174 -9.55 8.60 -6.78
N LYS A 175 -10.77 8.37 -6.28
CA LYS A 175 -11.55 9.33 -5.47
C LYS A 175 -11.76 8.89 -4.03
N LEU A 176 -11.84 7.59 -3.77
CA LEU A 176 -12.24 7.03 -2.48
C LEU A 176 -11.08 6.47 -1.66
N GLN A 177 -9.93 6.18 -2.27
CA GLN A 177 -8.75 5.59 -1.62
C GLN A 177 -8.02 6.66 -0.78
N PRO A 178 -8.12 6.62 0.56
CA PRO A 178 -7.54 7.65 1.42
C PRO A 178 -6.01 7.74 1.28
N LEU A 179 -5.33 6.61 1.16
CA LEU A 179 -3.87 6.54 1.02
C LEU A 179 -3.38 7.29 -0.24
N ASP A 180 -3.99 7.04 -1.40
CA ASP A 180 -3.70 7.76 -2.64
C ASP A 180 -3.91 9.28 -2.51
N ARG A 181 -4.97 9.69 -1.81
CA ARG A 181 -5.39 11.10 -1.74
C ARG A 181 -4.62 11.93 -0.72
N SER A 182 -4.09 11.30 0.33
CA SER A 182 -3.55 12.01 1.50
C SER A 182 -2.14 11.58 1.93
N VAL A 183 -1.76 10.32 1.73
CA VAL A 183 -0.49 9.78 2.27
C VAL A 183 0.58 9.65 1.19
N TYR A 184 0.23 9.14 0.01
CA TYR A 184 1.23 8.81 -1.02
C TYR A 184 1.86 10.00 -1.70
N GLY A 185 1.15 11.12 -1.82
CA GLY A 185 1.74 12.38 -2.29
C GLY A 185 2.90 12.85 -1.41
N PRO A 186 2.66 13.11 -0.10
CA PRO A 186 3.72 13.45 0.85
C PRO A 186 4.82 12.39 0.95
N LEU A 187 4.47 11.10 1.03
CA LEU A 187 5.43 10.00 1.13
C LEU A 187 6.43 10.03 -0.02
N LYS A 188 5.95 10.08 -1.27
CA LYS A 188 6.81 10.12 -2.46
C LYS A 188 7.69 11.36 -2.50
N ARG A 189 7.18 12.50 -2.00
CA ARG A 189 7.94 13.75 -1.92
C ARG A 189 9.10 13.65 -0.92
N TYR A 190 8.83 13.19 0.30
CA TYR A 190 9.86 13.06 1.34
C TYR A 190 10.87 11.96 1.02
N TYR A 191 10.40 10.82 0.48
CA TYR A 191 11.29 9.76 0.00
C TYR A 191 12.26 10.28 -1.06
N LYS A 192 11.78 11.07 -2.01
CA LYS A 192 12.64 11.67 -3.03
C LYS A 192 13.73 12.56 -2.42
N ALA A 193 13.37 13.42 -1.47
CA ALA A 193 14.31 14.29 -0.79
C ALA A 193 15.38 13.50 -0.02
N ALA A 194 14.97 12.49 0.76
CA ALA A 194 15.89 11.67 1.54
C ALA A 194 16.86 10.84 0.68
N CYS A 195 16.50 10.50 -0.56
CA CYS A 195 17.40 9.83 -1.50
C CYS A 195 18.28 10.82 -2.31
N ASP A 196 18.03 12.14 -2.19
CA ASP A 196 18.79 13.19 -2.88
C ASP A 196 19.95 13.71 -2.01
N ASP A 197 19.84 13.56 -0.69
CA ASP A 197 20.88 13.82 0.32
C ASP A 197 21.96 12.71 0.35
#